data_AF-A0A6J6BKI4-F1
#
_entry.id   AF-A0A6J6BKI4-F1
#
_cell.length_a   1.000
_cell.length_b   1.000
_cell.length_c   1.000
_cell.angle_alpha   90.00
_cell.angle_beta   90.00
_cell.angle_gamma   90.00
#
_symmetry.space_group_name_H-M   'P 1'
#
loop_
_entity.id
_entity.type
_entity.pdbx_description
1 polymer ?
#
loop_
_entity_poly.entity_id
_entity_poly.type
_entity_poly.pdbx_seq_one_letter_code
_entity_poly.pdbx_strand_id
1 'polypeptide(L)' 'MAKNKLGVRVFLTLSAFSGVLVGVIWYFAVRRPEDALIAGGLTFIIVLVIIATLSLMVKEDDHPADKPRLS' A
#
# COMPACT_ATOMS: atom_id res chain seq x y z
N MET A 1 14.28 -20.66 -2.76
CA MET A 1 13.77 -19.48 -2.02
C MET A 1 12.28 -19.39 -2.29
N ALA A 2 11.43 -19.68 -1.30
CA ALA A 2 9.98 -19.58 -1.47
C ALA A 2 9.62 -18.14 -1.86
N LYS A 3 9.04 -17.94 -3.04
CA LYS A 3 8.53 -16.65 -3.52
C LYS A 3 7.35 -16.29 -2.61
N ASN A 4 7.63 -15.66 -1.47
CA ASN A 4 6.60 -15.13 -0.60
C ASN A 4 5.91 -14.02 -1.38
N LYS A 5 4.81 -14.35 -2.06
CA LYS A 5 3.89 -13.38 -2.63
C LYS A 5 3.60 -12.42 -1.47
N LEU A 6 4.05 -11.16 -1.57
CA LEU A 6 3.72 -10.15 -0.57
C LEU A 6 2.20 -10.10 -0.52
N GLY A 7 1.64 -10.70 0.53
CA GLY A 7 0.22 -10.99 0.58
C GLY A 7 -0.55 -9.68 0.70
N VAL A 8 -1.78 -9.67 0.20
CA VAL A 8 -2.77 -8.60 0.41
C VAL A 8 -2.77 -8.09 1.86
N ARG A 9 -2.52 -9.00 2.81
CA ARG A 9 -2.35 -8.73 4.23
C ARG A 9 -1.30 -7.65 4.53
N VAL A 10 -0.14 -7.67 3.89
CA VAL A 10 0.93 -6.68 4.08
C VAL A 10 0.48 -5.31 3.59
N PHE A 11 -0.09 -5.23 2.39
CA PHE A 11 -0.60 -3.98 1.83
C PHE A 11 -1.71 -3.37 2.69
N LEU A 12 -2.61 -4.21 3.18
CA LEU A 12 -3.68 -3.78 4.08
C LEU A 12 -3.12 -3.26 5.41
N THR A 13 -2.17 -3.97 6.01
CA THR A 13 -1.55 -3.55 7.29
C THR A 13 -0.76 -2.26 7.14
N LEU A 14 -0.01 -2.09 6.06
CA LEU A 14 0.80 -0.89 5.83
C LEU A 14 -0.09 0.33 5.60
N SER A 15 -1.15 0.17 4.80
CA SER A 15 -2.12 1.25 4.56
C SER A 15 -2.84 1.62 5.84
N ALA A 16 -3.31 0.63 6.61
CA ALA A 16 -3.99 0.86 7.89
C ALA A 16 -3.09 1.60 8.88
N PHE A 17 -1.83 1.19 8.97
CA PHE A 17 -0.85 1.86 9.81
C PHE A 17 -0.62 3.32 9.37
N SER A 18 -0.51 3.57 8.06
CA SER A 18 -0.37 4.93 7.53
C SER A 18 -1.58 5.81 7.86
N GLY A 19 -2.81 5.28 7.70
CA GLY A 19 -4.03 6.01 8.05
C GLY A 19 -4.12 6.34 9.54
N VAL A 20 -3.77 5.39 10.42
CA VAL A 20 -3.72 5.63 11.87
C VAL A 20 -2.67 6.66 12.22
N LEU A 21 -1.47 6.56 11.66
CA LEU A 21 -0.38 7.50 11.94
C LEU A 21 -0.75 8.91 11.53
N VAL A 22 -1.31 9.10 10.33
CA VAL A 22 -1.77 10.42 9.88
C VAL A 22 -2.95 10.92 10.70
N GLY A 23 -3.90 10.07 11.06
CA GLY A 23 -5.00 10.43 11.96
C GLY A 23 -4.50 10.92 13.33
N VAL A 24 -3.48 10.26 13.90
CA VAL A 24 -2.86 10.68 15.17
C VAL A 24 -2.15 12.03 15.00
N ILE A 25 -1.35 12.21 13.94
CA ILE A 25 -0.69 13.49 13.68
C ILE A 25 -1.73 14.62 13.53
N TRP A 26 -2.79 14.38 12.76
CA TRP A 26 -3.85 15.35 12.52
C TRP A 26 -4.60 15.71 13.81
N TYR A 27 -4.85 14.72 14.66
CA TYR A 27 -5.44 14.93 15.97
C TYR A 27 -4.58 15.84 16.84
N PHE A 28 -3.26 15.63 16.90
CA PHE A 28 -2.36 16.50 17.65
C PHE A 28 -2.25 17.92 17.05
N ALA A 29 -2.40 18.05 15.73
CA ALA A 29 -2.34 19.34 15.04
C ALA A 29 -3.60 20.19 15.25
N VAL A 30 -4.79 19.61 15.04
CA VAL A 30 -6.07 20.35 15.01
C VAL A 30 -6.87 20.18 16.31
N ARG A 31 -6.60 19.12 17.09
CA ARG A 31 -7.34 18.73 18.30
C ARG A 31 -8.84 18.53 18.09
N ARG A 32 -9.26 18.28 16.85
CA ARG A 32 -10.64 17.93 16.48
C ARG A 32 -10.69 16.47 16.06
N PRO A 33 -11.43 15.61 16.79
CA PRO A 33 -11.45 14.17 16.52
C PRO A 33 -12.13 13.82 15.19
N GLU A 34 -13.16 14.59 14.80
CA GLU A 34 -13.89 14.42 13.54
C GLU A 34 -12.97 14.61 12.33
N ASP A 35 -12.25 15.74 12.30
CA ASP A 35 -11.31 16.07 11.23
C ASP A 35 -10.16 15.06 11.14
N ALA A 36 -9.67 14.59 12.29
CA ALA A 36 -8.61 13.60 12.37
C ALA A 36 -9.05 12.23 11.83
N LEU A 37 -10.28 11.81 12.12
CA LEU A 37 -10.84 10.56 11.60
C LEU A 37 -11.01 10.62 10.08
N ILE A 38 -11.48 11.75 9.56
CA ILE A 38 -11.62 11.98 8.12
C ILE A 38 -10.26 11.97 7.44
N ALA A 39 -9.27 12.69 7.98
CA ALA A 39 -7.92 12.75 7.42
C ALA A 39 -7.21 11.38 7.44
N GLY A 40 -7.34 10.64 8.55
CA GLY A 40 -6.78 9.29 8.67
C GLY A 40 -7.46 8.29 7.72
N GLY A 41 -8.80 8.31 7.65
CA GLY A 41 -9.57 7.47 6.75
C GLY A 41 -9.31 7.77 5.27
N LEU A 42 -9.20 9.05 4.91
CA LEU A 42 -8.85 9.47 3.55
C LEU A 42 -7.45 8.99 3.16
N THR A 43 -6.48 9.15 4.06
CA THR A 43 -5.10 8.69 3.84
C THR A 43 -5.05 7.17 3.66
N PHE A 44 -5.77 6.41 4.49
CA PHE A 44 -5.86 4.96 4.35
C PHE A 44 -6.28 4.54 2.95
N ILE A 45 -7.34 5.15 2.41
CA ILE A 45 -7.87 4.86 1.08
C ILE A 45 -6.85 5.20 0.00
N ILE A 46 -6.27 6.41 0.05
CA ILE A 46 -5.29 6.87 -0.96
C ILE A 46 -4.09 5.92 -1.01
N VAL A 47 -3.52 5.57 0.15
CA VAL A 47 -2.36 4.68 0.23
C VAL A 47 -2.71 3.27 -0.26
N LEU A 48 -3.88 2.74 0.09
CA LEU A 48 -4.35 1.44 -0.40
C LEU A 48 -4.42 1.41 -1.92
N VAL A 49 -5.03 2.43 -2.52
CA VAL A 49 -5.18 2.54 -3.98
C VAL A 49 -3.81 2.64 -4.65
N ILE A 50 -2.92 3.49 -4.16
CA ILE A 50 -1.57 3.66 -4.73
C ILE A 50 -0.81 2.33 -4.70
N ILE A 51 -0.77 1.65 -3.55
CA ILE A 51 -0.05 0.37 -3.42
C ILE A 51 -0.66 -0.70 -4.32
N ALA A 52 -2.00 -0.77 -4.40
CA ALA A 52 -2.68 -1.70 -5.29
C ALA A 52 -2.35 -1.41 -6.75
N THR A 53 -2.36 -0.14 -7.17
CA THR A 53 -2.00 0.27 -8.53
C THR A 53 -0.54 -0.08 -8.85
N LEU A 54 0.40 0.21 -7.95
CA LEU A 54 1.81 -0.17 -8.11
C LEU A 54 1.97 -1.70 -8.20
N SER A 55 1.24 -2.44 -7.37
CA SER A 55 1.24 -3.90 -7.39
C SER A 55 0.67 -4.48 -8.68
N LEU A 56 -0.27 -3.79 -9.35
CA LEU A 56 -0.79 -4.18 -10.65
C LEU A 56 0.12 -3.76 -11.82
N MET A 57 0.90 -2.69 -11.65
CA MET A 57 1.83 -2.19 -12.67
C MET A 57 3.12 -3.02 -12.78
N VAL A 58 3.54 -3.69 -11.70
CA VAL A 58 4.69 -4.61 -11.74
C VAL A 58 4.31 -5.85 -12.54
N LYS A 59 4.88 -5.99 -13.74
CA LYS A 59 4.94 -7.28 -14.41
C LYS A 59 5.88 -8.18 -13.61
N GLU A 60 5.35 -9.25 -13.02
CA GLU A 60 6.24 -10.33 -12.59
C GLU A 60 6.84 -10.93 -13.86
N ASP A 61 8.14 -10.69 -14.06
CA ASP A 61 8.91 -11.33 -15.12
C ASP A 61 8.95 -12.84 -14.85
N ASP A 62 7.93 -13.55 -15.36
CA ASP A 62 7.93 -15.01 -15.46
C ASP A 62 8.72 -15.39 -16.72
N HIS A 63 10.02 -15.06 -16.69
CA HIS A 63 10.97 -15.49 -17.70
C HIS A 63 11.62 -16.79 -17.21
N PRO A 64 11.08 -17.98 -17.55
CA PRO A 64 11.87 -19.19 -17.42
C PRO A 64 13.11 -18.99 -18.29
N ALA A 65 14.28 -19.21 -17.71
CA ALA A 65 15.60 -19.00 -18.30
C ALA A 65 15.90 -19.86 -19.57
N ASP A 66 14.87 -20.50 -20.13
CA ASP A 66 14.94 -21.56 -21.13
C ASP A 66 14.34 -21.15 -22.49
N LYS A 67 13.98 -19.88 -22.69
CA LYS A 67 13.52 -19.40 -24.00
C LYS A 67 14.66 -18.64 -24.70
N PRO A 68 15.14 -19.09 -25.87
CA PRO A 68 16.17 -18.38 -26.60
C PRO A 68 15.63 -17.03 -27.07
N ARG A 69 16.41 -15.98 -26.83
CA ARG A 69 16.07 -14.61 -27.18
C ARG A 69 16.18 -14.45 -28.71
N LEU A 70 15.17 -13.87 -29.34
CA LEU A 70 15.35 -13.33 -30.69
C LEU A 70 16.24 -12.08 -30.59
N SER A 71 17.41 -12.18 -31.20
CA SER A 71 18.26 -11.07 -31.62
C SER A 71 17.54 -10.20 -32.65
#